data_AF-A0AAU9TDX5-F1
#
_entry.id   AF-A0AAU9TDX5-F1
#
_cell.length_a   1.000
_cell.length_b   1.000
_cell.length_c   1.000
_cell.angle_alpha   90.00
_cell.angle_beta   90.00
_cell.angle_gamma   90.00
#
_symmetry.space_group_name_H-M   'P 1'
#
loop_
_entity.id
_entity.type
_entity.pdbx_description
1 polymer ?
#
loop_
_entity_poly.entity_id
_entity_poly.type
_entity_poly.pdbx_seq_one_letter_code
_entity_poly.pdbx_strand_id
1 'polypeptide(L)'
;MRISRAPISAFVLLFLSAVFPPRLSLGDPITCSGIVPMKHRSKMLSISDFGAVGDGATLNTNAFNAAIDRIRNANTSDGTLLYVPRGVYLTESFNLTSHMTLYLAEGAVIKAVQVMVYCTQNHSFALKLTY
;
A
#
# COMPACT_ATOMS: atom_id res chain seq x y z
N MET A 1 8.74 -40.66 -54.85
CA MET A 1 8.39 -39.53 -53.96
C MET A 1 7.48 -40.05 -52.84
N ARG A 2 8.07 -40.42 -51.69
CA ARG A 2 7.35 -40.72 -50.43
C ARG A 2 8.17 -40.08 -49.32
N ILE A 3 7.66 -38.96 -48.81
CA ILE A 3 8.30 -38.18 -47.74
C ILE A 3 8.01 -38.92 -46.43
N SER A 4 9.04 -39.60 -45.90
CA SER A 4 9.07 -40.12 -44.54
C SER A 4 9.01 -38.94 -43.56
N ARG A 5 7.86 -38.71 -42.92
CA ARG A 5 7.70 -37.72 -41.86
C ARG A 5 8.23 -38.34 -40.56
N ALA A 6 9.40 -37.88 -40.13
CA ALA A 6 9.94 -38.18 -38.81
C ALA A 6 8.94 -37.81 -37.70
N PRO A 7 8.89 -38.53 -36.56
CA PRO A 7 7.96 -38.24 -35.49
C PRO A 7 8.43 -37.01 -34.74
N ILE A 8 7.90 -35.85 -35.12
CA ILE A 8 8.04 -34.55 -34.43
C ILE A 8 7.55 -34.64 -32.95
N SER A 9 6.87 -35.73 -32.59
CA SER A 9 6.25 -35.97 -31.29
C SER A 9 7.20 -36.09 -30.09
N ALA A 10 8.46 -36.53 -30.28
CA ALA A 10 9.36 -36.76 -29.14
C ALA A 10 10.20 -35.51 -28.78
N PHE A 11 10.49 -34.64 -29.75
CA PHE A 11 11.33 -33.46 -29.53
C PHE A 11 10.56 -32.32 -28.84
N VAL A 12 9.25 -32.20 -29.11
CA VAL A 12 8.41 -31.15 -28.52
C VAL A 12 8.19 -31.35 -27.02
N LEU A 13 8.12 -32.61 -26.55
CA LEU A 13 7.92 -32.94 -25.14
C LEU A 13 9.18 -32.73 -24.29
N LEU A 14 10.37 -32.84 -24.88
CA LEU A 14 11.65 -32.64 -24.19
C LEU A 14 12.04 -31.16 -24.06
N PHE A 15 11.49 -30.29 -24.91
CA PHE A 15 11.68 -28.83 -24.80
C PHE A 15 10.72 -28.16 -23.81
N LEU A 16 9.59 -28.80 -23.47
CA LEU A 16 8.59 -28.17 -22.59
C LEU A 16 8.95 -28.23 -21.09
N SER A 17 9.85 -29.14 -20.68
CA SER A 17 10.31 -29.25 -19.28
C SER A 17 11.55 -28.41 -18.95
N ALA A 18 12.20 -27.81 -19.96
CA ALA A 18 13.45 -27.06 -19.77
C ALA A 18 13.30 -25.52 -19.80
N VAL A 19 12.11 -25.00 -20.15
CA VAL A 19 11.85 -23.54 -20.25
C VAL A 19 11.14 -22.97 -19.00
N PHE A 20 10.66 -23.83 -18.09
CA PHE A 20 10.15 -23.40 -16.80
C PHE A 20 11.13 -23.80 -15.68
N PRO A 21 12.14 -22.97 -15.37
CA PRO A 21 12.83 -23.12 -14.10
C PRO A 21 11.80 -23.09 -12.96
N PRO A 22 12.02 -23.86 -11.88
CA PRO A 22 11.14 -23.85 -10.72
C PRO A 22 11.05 -22.41 -10.22
N ARG A 23 9.84 -21.86 -10.10
CA ARG A 23 9.65 -20.62 -9.36
C ARG A 23 9.95 -20.93 -7.90
N LEU A 24 11.20 -20.76 -7.50
CA LEU A 24 11.56 -20.45 -6.13
C LEU A 24 10.73 -19.22 -5.73
N SER A 25 9.65 -19.45 -5.01
CA SER A 25 8.92 -18.37 -4.34
C SER A 25 9.82 -17.87 -3.22
N LEU A 26 10.68 -16.90 -3.56
CA LEU A 26 11.46 -16.14 -2.58
C LEU A 26 10.44 -15.52 -1.62
N GLY A 27 10.72 -15.69 -0.32
CA GLY A 27 9.74 -15.56 0.75
C GLY A 27 8.79 -14.39 0.63
N ASP A 28 7.52 -14.67 0.97
CA ASP A 28 6.57 -13.64 1.31
C ASP A 28 7.24 -12.63 2.23
N PRO A 29 7.00 -11.32 2.09
CA PRO A 29 7.57 -10.33 2.99
C PRO A 29 6.98 -10.58 4.37
N ILE A 30 7.69 -11.37 5.17
CA ILE A 30 7.28 -11.80 6.49
C ILE A 30 7.36 -10.54 7.34
N THR A 31 6.21 -10.05 7.80
CA THR A 31 6.19 -9.07 8.88
C THR A 31 6.92 -9.68 10.07
N CYS A 32 7.67 -8.91 10.85
CA CYS A 32 8.55 -9.43 11.91
C CYS A 32 7.82 -10.29 12.97
N SER A 33 6.48 -10.28 12.95
CA SER A 33 5.62 -11.08 13.82
C SER A 33 4.87 -12.23 13.11
N GLY A 34 4.85 -12.30 11.78
CA GLY A 34 4.08 -13.29 11.01
C GLY A 34 2.55 -13.25 11.21
N ILE A 35 2.04 -12.31 12.01
CA ILE A 35 0.61 -12.25 12.40
C ILE A 35 -0.27 -11.79 11.24
N VAL A 36 0.24 -10.92 10.37
CA VAL A 36 -0.51 -10.39 9.23
C VAL A 36 0.29 -10.64 7.95
N PRO A 37 -0.18 -11.53 7.05
CA PRO A 37 0.40 -11.65 5.73
C PRO A 37 0.13 -10.35 4.97
N MET A 38 1.20 -9.69 4.50
CA MET A 38 1.04 -8.50 3.66
C MET A 38 0.43 -8.91 2.32
N LYS A 39 -0.77 -8.42 2.03
CA LYS A 39 -1.36 -8.58 0.70
C LYS A 39 -0.54 -7.76 -0.30
N HIS A 40 0.08 -8.45 -1.25
CA HIS A 40 0.75 -7.80 -2.38
C HIS A 40 -0.26 -6.95 -3.16
N ARG A 41 0.02 -5.65 -3.29
CA ARG A 41 -0.79 -4.72 -4.09
C ARG A 41 -0.03 -4.44 -5.38
N SER A 42 -0.70 -4.57 -6.53
CA SER A 42 -0.09 -4.31 -7.84
C SER A 42 0.14 -2.81 -8.09
N LYS A 43 -0.67 -1.95 -7.48
CA LYS A 43 -0.60 -0.50 -7.62
C LYS A 43 0.01 0.14 -6.37
N MET A 44 0.99 1.01 -6.58
CA MET A 44 1.64 1.82 -5.55
C MET A 44 1.49 3.31 -5.89
N LEU A 45 1.22 4.13 -4.88
CA LEU A 45 1.20 5.58 -4.94
C LEU A 45 2.11 6.14 -3.84
N SER A 46 2.96 7.11 -4.14
CA SER A 46 3.78 7.76 -3.12
C SER A 46 3.05 8.97 -2.55
N ILE A 47 3.07 9.16 -1.23
CA ILE A 47 2.46 10.34 -0.60
C ILE A 47 3.15 11.66 -1.04
N SER A 48 4.43 11.59 -1.42
CA SER A 48 5.18 12.73 -1.96
C SER A 48 4.61 13.24 -3.29
N ASP A 49 3.96 12.37 -4.08
CA ASP A 49 3.31 12.77 -5.34
C ASP A 49 2.08 13.66 -5.09
N PHE A 50 1.54 13.64 -3.87
CA PHE A 50 0.41 14.45 -3.43
C PHE A 50 0.86 15.69 -2.64
N GLY A 51 2.16 16.02 -2.67
CA GLY A 51 2.72 17.21 -2.04
C GLY A 51 3.04 17.07 -0.56
N ALA A 52 3.15 15.84 -0.03
CA ALA A 52 3.58 15.66 1.35
C ALA A 52 5.08 15.90 1.55
N VAL A 53 5.39 16.61 2.64
CA VAL A 53 6.75 16.97 3.05
C VAL A 53 7.04 16.33 4.42
N GLY A 54 8.15 15.60 4.50
CA GLY A 54 8.57 14.84 5.68
C GLY A 54 9.45 15.62 6.66
N ASP A 55 9.19 16.91 6.85
CA ASP A 55 9.99 17.84 7.69
C ASP A 55 9.55 17.89 9.17
N GLY A 56 8.43 17.24 9.52
CA GLY A 56 7.85 17.25 10.86
C GLY A 56 7.12 18.53 11.26
N ALA A 57 7.02 19.50 10.36
CA ALA A 57 6.43 20.81 10.58
C ALA A 57 5.27 21.11 9.62
N THR A 58 5.40 20.69 8.36
CA THR A 58 4.38 20.85 7.33
C THR A 58 3.15 19.99 7.64
N LEU A 59 1.96 20.62 7.58
CA LEU A 59 0.69 19.92 7.75
C LEU A 59 0.33 19.13 6.47
N ASN A 60 0.41 17.81 6.55
CA ASN A 60 0.25 16.90 5.41
C ASN A 60 -1.20 16.36 5.24
N THR A 61 -2.17 16.86 6.02
CA THR A 61 -3.56 16.38 6.02
C THR A 61 -4.18 16.38 4.61
N ASN A 62 -3.94 17.44 3.83
CA ASN A 62 -4.47 17.55 2.47
C ASN A 62 -3.83 16.54 1.51
N ALA A 63 -2.54 16.25 1.68
CA ALA A 63 -1.84 15.24 0.87
C ALA A 63 -2.38 13.84 1.16
N PHE A 64 -2.62 13.50 2.44
CA PHE A 64 -3.24 12.22 2.82
C PHE A 64 -4.67 12.10 2.28
N ASN A 65 -5.50 13.12 2.43
CA ASN A 65 -6.86 13.12 1.90
C ASN A 65 -6.88 12.95 0.37
N ALA A 66 -6.04 13.69 -0.35
CA ALA A 66 -5.95 13.59 -1.81
C ALA A 66 -5.48 12.19 -2.27
N ALA A 67 -4.49 11.62 -1.57
CA ALA A 67 -4.02 10.26 -1.86
C ALA A 67 -5.11 9.20 -1.62
N ILE A 68 -5.82 9.31 -0.51
CA ILE A 68 -6.91 8.40 -0.14
C ILE A 68 -8.08 8.52 -1.11
N ASP A 69 -8.44 9.74 -1.51
CA ASP A 69 -9.47 10.00 -2.52
C ASP A 69 -9.09 9.38 -3.86
N ARG A 70 -7.81 9.49 -4.25
CA ARG A 70 -7.31 8.86 -5.47
C ARG A 70 -7.42 7.33 -5.41
N ILE A 71 -7.14 6.73 -4.25
CA ILE A 71 -7.24 5.28 -4.04
C ILE A 71 -8.71 4.84 -4.08
N ARG A 72 -9.58 5.54 -3.35
CA ARG A 72 -11.03 5.29 -3.33
C ARG A 72 -11.61 5.29 -4.74
N ASN A 73 -11.25 6.28 -5.55
CA ASN A 73 -11.76 6.43 -6.90
C ASN A 73 -11.12 5.48 -7.92
N ALA A 74 -10.00 4.81 -7.58
CA ALA A 74 -9.34 3.88 -8.49
C ALA A 74 -10.11 2.56 -8.65
N ASN A 75 -11.00 2.22 -7.71
CA ASN A 75 -11.86 1.02 -7.69
C ASN A 75 -11.12 -0.28 -8.14
N THR A 76 -9.90 -0.47 -7.64
CA THR A 76 -9.07 -1.64 -7.98
C THR A 76 -9.44 -2.83 -7.10
N SER A 77 -9.77 -3.98 -7.69
CA SER A 77 -10.06 -5.23 -6.97
C SER A 77 -8.92 -5.66 -6.03
N ASP A 78 -7.68 -5.48 -6.48
CA ASP A 78 -6.48 -5.82 -5.70
C ASP A 78 -6.08 -4.76 -4.69
N GLY A 79 -6.74 -3.60 -4.71
CA GLY A 79 -6.41 -2.48 -3.86
C GLY A 79 -5.16 -1.71 -4.27
N THR A 80 -4.81 -0.70 -3.47
CA THR A 80 -3.64 0.17 -3.73
C THR A 80 -2.79 0.33 -2.46
N LEU A 81 -1.46 0.29 -2.64
CA LEU A 81 -0.50 0.60 -1.60
C LEU A 81 -0.17 2.10 -1.62
N LEU A 82 -0.34 2.77 -0.48
CA LEU A 82 0.11 4.13 -0.25
C LEU A 82 1.47 4.07 0.45
N TYR A 83 2.52 4.47 -0.27
CA TYR A 83 3.90 4.46 0.17
C TYR A 83 4.26 5.80 0.83
N VAL A 84 4.76 5.74 2.06
CA VAL A 84 5.26 6.90 2.80
C VAL A 84 6.79 6.76 2.92
N PRO A 85 7.58 7.62 2.25
CA PRO A 85 9.03 7.58 2.35
C PRO A 85 9.51 8.00 3.75
N ARG A 86 10.81 7.83 4.00
CA ARG A 86 11.45 8.28 5.24
C ARG A 86 11.19 9.77 5.48
N GLY A 87 10.81 10.14 6.70
CA GLY A 87 10.51 11.51 7.09
C GLY A 87 9.50 11.58 8.23
N VAL A 88 9.29 12.78 8.77
CA VAL A 88 8.28 13.03 9.80
C VAL A 88 7.11 13.78 9.17
N TYR A 89 5.92 13.20 9.22
CA TYR A 89 4.72 13.74 8.58
C TYR A 89 3.73 14.18 9.64
N LEU A 90 3.62 15.49 9.86
CA LEU A 90 2.62 16.06 10.75
C LEU A 90 1.24 16.04 10.06
N THR A 91 0.21 15.53 10.71
CA THR A 91 -1.13 15.39 10.13
C THR A 91 -2.23 15.43 11.18
N GLU A 92 -3.42 15.87 10.78
CA GLU A 92 -4.67 15.69 11.52
C GLU A 92 -5.21 14.26 11.37
N SER A 93 -6.37 14.00 11.97
CA SER A 93 -7.10 12.75 11.73
C SER A 93 -7.49 12.63 10.25
N PHE A 94 -7.32 11.45 9.68
CA PHE A 94 -7.78 11.11 8.33
C PHE A 94 -8.33 9.69 8.31
N ASN A 95 -9.31 9.44 7.43
CA ASN A 95 -10.00 8.16 7.34
C ASN A 95 -9.41 7.30 6.22
N LEU A 96 -9.01 6.08 6.56
CA LEU A 96 -8.61 5.10 5.56
C LEU A 96 -9.82 4.58 4.78
N THR A 97 -9.57 4.06 3.58
CA THR A 97 -10.60 3.46 2.72
C THR A 97 -10.38 1.96 2.54
N SER A 98 -11.42 1.26 2.10
CA SER A 98 -11.33 -0.18 1.85
C SER A 98 -10.29 -0.50 0.77
N HIS A 99 -9.69 -1.70 0.85
CA HIS A 99 -8.70 -2.19 -0.10
C HIS A 99 -7.45 -1.30 -0.26
N MET A 100 -7.04 -0.56 0.77
CA MET A 100 -5.74 0.10 0.77
C MET A 100 -4.72 -0.59 1.70
N THR A 101 -3.44 -0.35 1.45
CA THR A 101 -2.35 -0.69 2.37
C THR A 101 -1.52 0.56 2.61
N LEU A 102 -1.45 1.06 3.84
CA LEU A 102 -0.54 2.13 4.21
C LEU A 102 0.82 1.53 4.57
N TYR A 103 1.85 1.83 3.78
CA TYR A 103 3.20 1.33 3.99
C TYR A 103 4.12 2.46 4.44
N LEU A 104 4.69 2.29 5.63
CA LEU A 104 5.68 3.20 6.19
C LEU A 104 7.08 2.64 5.92
N ALA A 105 7.88 3.37 5.13
CA ALA A 105 9.27 3.03 4.94
C ALA A 105 10.07 3.18 6.24
N GLU A 106 11.25 2.58 6.29
CA GLU A 106 12.13 2.70 7.45
C GLU A 106 12.46 4.18 7.76
N GLY A 107 12.16 4.59 9.00
CA GLY A 107 12.32 5.97 9.46
C GLY A 107 11.19 6.92 9.05
N ALA A 108 10.07 6.42 8.53
CA ALA A 108 8.85 7.20 8.36
C ALA A 108 8.09 7.29 9.71
N VAL A 109 7.70 8.50 10.10
CA VAL A 109 6.97 8.77 11.34
C VAL A 109 5.72 9.59 11.01
N ILE A 110 4.54 9.09 11.37
CA ILE A 110 3.31 9.87 11.34
C ILE A 110 3.15 10.54 12.71
N LYS A 111 3.11 11.88 12.71
CA LYS A 111 2.93 12.68 13.92
C LYS A 111 1.54 13.31 13.90
N ALA A 112 0.76 13.06 14.93
CA ALA A 112 -0.53 13.73 15.10
C ALA A 112 -0.32 15.19 15.52
N VAL A 113 -1.13 16.11 14.98
CA VAL A 113 -1.22 17.46 15.54
C VAL A 113 -1.80 17.39 16.95
N GLN A 114 -1.19 18.13 17.87
CA GLN A 114 -1.69 18.21 19.24
C GLN A 114 -2.84 19.22 19.29
N VAL A 115 -4.07 18.73 19.24
CA VAL A 115 -5.23 19.56 19.55
C VAL A 115 -5.31 19.67 21.08
N MET A 116 -4.89 20.81 21.62
CA MET A 116 -5.22 21.15 23.01
C MET A 116 -6.73 21.37 23.10
N VAL A 117 -7.46 20.31 23.45
CA VAL A 117 -8.86 20.42 23.84
C VAL A 117 -8.86 21.06 25.22
N TYR A 118 -9.01 22.39 25.27
CA TYR A 118 -9.39 23.05 26.52
C TYR A 118 -10.80 22.56 26.84
N CYS A 119 -10.89 21.60 27.76
CA CYS A 119 -12.16 21.32 28.41
C CYS A 119 -12.50 22.57 29.24
N THR A 120 -13.26 23.49 28.68
CA THR A 120 -13.95 24.50 29.49
C THR A 120 -14.94 23.72 30.36
N GLN A 121 -14.55 23.48 31.61
CA GLN A 121 -15.48 23.12 32.68
C GLN A 121 -16.54 24.22 32.74
N ASN A 122 -17.65 24.04 32.01
CA ASN A 122 -19.00 24.42 32.40
C ASN A 122 -19.98 24.21 31.24
N HIS A 123 -20.80 23.17 31.39
CA HIS A 123 -22.05 22.86 30.70
C HIS A 123 -21.98 22.19 29.31
N SER A 124 -22.32 20.90 29.33
CA SER A 124 -22.77 20.04 28.22
C SER A 124 -21.73 19.66 27.16
N PHE A 125 -21.14 18.48 27.37
CA PHE A 125 -20.43 17.72 26.35
C PHE A 125 -21.43 17.18 25.31
N ALA A 126 -21.41 17.75 24.10
CA ALA A 126 -21.87 17.06 22.91
C ALA A 126 -20.64 16.63 22.11
N LEU A 127 -20.19 15.39 22.30
CA LEU A 127 -19.28 14.76 21.34
C LEU A 127 -20.07 14.56 20.06
N LYS A 128 -19.93 15.47 19.09
CA LYS A 128 -20.43 15.25 17.73
C LYS A 128 -19.49 14.26 17.04
N LEU A 129 -19.65 12.98 17.37
CA LEU A 129 -19.12 11.88 16.58
C LEU A 129 -19.91 11.90 15.26
N THR A 130 -19.33 12.53 14.25
CA THR A 130 -19.84 12.41 12.88
C THR A 130 -19.32 11.07 12.38
N TYR A 131 -20.20 10.07 12.31
CA TYR A 131 -19.93 8.80 11.65
C TYR A 131 -20.01 8.97 10.13
#